data_AF-A0A925KCW5-F1
#
_entry.id   AF-A0A925KCW5-F1
#
_cell.length_a   1.000
_cell.length_b   1.000
_cell.length_c   1.000
_cell.angle_alpha   90.00
_cell.angle_beta   90.00
_cell.angle_gamma   90.00
#
_symmetry.space_group_name_H-M   'P 1'
#
loop_
_entity.id
_entity.type
_entity.pdbx_description
1 polymer ?
#
loop_
_entity_poly.entity_id
_entity_poly.type
_entity_poly.pdbx_seq_one_letter_code
_entity_poly.pdbx_strand_id
1 'polypeptide(L)' 'MFSHICVGCNDLERSAAFYDALLAPLALRRRVVLADGGPEAACWVGESGALPRFY' A
#
# COMPACT_ATOMS: atom_id res chain seq x y z
N MET A 1 7.95 6.63 -14.88
CA MET A 1 7.16 7.11 -13.72
C MET A 1 6.69 5.89 -12.95
N PHE A 2 6.96 5.80 -11.66
CA PHE A 2 6.48 4.67 -10.85
C PHE A 2 4.98 4.82 -10.63
N SER A 3 4.20 3.77 -10.92
CA SER A 3 2.77 3.72 -10.63
C SER A 3 2.48 3.14 -9.24
N HIS A 4 3.37 2.29 -8.74
CA HIS A 4 3.34 1.68 -7.43
C HIS A 4 4.73 1.13 -7.06
N ILE A 5 4.90 0.79 -5.79
CA ILE A 5 6.07 0.08 -5.27
C ILE A 5 5.54 -1.13 -4.51
N CYS A 6 6.17 -2.28 -4.71
CA CYS A 6 5.89 -3.51 -3.97
C CYS A 6 7.11 -3.87 -3.12
N VAL A 7 6.87 -4.20 -1.85
CA VAL A 7 7.92 -4.58 -0.90
C VAL A 7 7.57 -5.97 -0.36
N GLY A 8 8.51 -6.91 -0.50
CA GLY A 8 8.36 -8.23 0.10
C GLY A 8 8.38 -8.16 1.63
N CYS A 9 7.65 -9.06 2.29
CA CYS A 9 7.64 -9.17 3.74
C CYS A 9 7.60 -10.65 4.17
N ASN A 10 8.05 -10.91 5.39
CA ASN A 10 8.02 -12.26 5.98
C ASN A 10 6.71 -12.55 6.73
N ASP A 11 5.94 -11.52 7.06
CA ASP A 11 4.70 -11.59 7.83
C ASP A 11 3.74 -10.51 7.33
N LEU A 12 2.75 -10.93 6.54
CA LEU A 12 1.84 -10.01 5.87
C LEU A 12 0.93 -9.27 6.86
N GLU A 13 0.44 -9.93 7.91
CA GLU A 13 -0.47 -9.32 8.88
C GLU A 13 0.25 -8.30 9.77
N ARG A 14 1.48 -8.61 10.18
CA ARG A 14 2.27 -7.66 10.97
C ARG A 14 2.70 -6.46 10.13
N SER A 15 3.16 -6.69 8.89
CA SER A 15 3.48 -5.60 7.96
C SER A 15 2.24 -4.76 7.64
N ALA A 16 1.09 -5.41 7.47
CA ALA A 16 -0.20 -4.78 7.27
C ALA A 16 -0.52 -3.76 8.38
N ALA A 17 -0.52 -4.19 9.64
CA ALA A 17 -0.84 -3.33 10.77
C ALA A 17 0.13 -2.13 10.90
N PHE A 18 1.42 -2.37 10.61
CA PHE A 18 2.43 -1.32 10.59
C PHE A 18 2.14 -0.26 9.51
N TYR A 19 1.89 -0.69 8.27
CA TYR A 19 1.62 0.23 7.17
C TYR A 19 0.25 0.92 7.29
N ASP A 20 -0.75 0.28 7.89
CA ASP A 20 -2.02 0.93 8.22
C ASP A 20 -1.80 2.14 9.15
N ALA A 21 -0.99 1.99 10.19
CA ALA A 21 -0.66 3.08 11.11
C ALA A 21 0.24 4.15 10.46
N LEU A 22 1.25 3.73 9.69
CA LEU A 22 2.21 4.63 9.06
C LEU A 22 1.58 5.52 7.97
N LEU A 23 0.66 4.95 7.19
CA LEU A 23 0.12 5.58 5.99
C LEU A 23 -1.19 6.34 6.27
N ALA A 24 -1.87 6.08 7.38
CA ALA A 24 -3.09 6.79 7.76
C ALA A 24 -2.94 8.34 7.80
N PRO A 25 -1.85 8.93 8.34
CA PRO A 25 -1.64 10.39 8.32
C PRO A 25 -1.49 10.98 6.92
N LEU A 26 -1.18 10.15 5.91
CA LEU A 26 -1.04 10.55 4.51
C LEU A 26 -2.34 10.35 3.71
N ALA A 27 -3.46 10.06 4.38
CA ALA A 27 -4.76 9.75 3.76
C ALA A 27 -4.71 8.57 2.78
N LEU A 28 -3.76 7.66 2.98
CA LEU A 28 -3.67 6.39 2.26
C LEU A 28 -4.46 5.34 3.02
N ARG A 29 -5.34 4.62 2.33
CA ARG A 29 -6.19 3.59 2.93
C ARG A 29 -5.97 2.23 2.27
N ARG A 30 -6.09 1.18 3.08
CA ARG A 30 -6.10 -0.20 2.59
C ARG A 30 -7.25 -0.39 1.60
N ARG A 31 -6.96 -0.97 0.44
CA ARG A 31 -7.97 -1.42 -0.53
C ARG A 31 -8.18 -2.93 -0.41
N VAL A 32 -9.37 -3.37 -0.79
CA VAL A 32 -9.63 -4.79 -1.02
C VAL A 32 -8.81 -5.23 -2.23
N VAL A 33 -8.03 -6.30 -2.05
CA VAL A 33 -7.27 -6.94 -3.13
C VAL A 33 -8.05 -8.16 -3.57
N LEU A 34 -8.41 -8.22 -4.86
CA LEU A 34 -9.01 -9.41 -5.45
C LEU A 34 -7.90 -10.40 -5.76
N ALA A 35 -8.12 -11.67 -5.41
CA ALA A 35 -7.19 -12.73 -5.74
C ALA A 35 -7.06 -12.88 -7.26
N ASP A 36 -5.83 -12.78 -7.75
CA ASP A 36 -5.48 -12.87 -9.18
C ASP A 36 -4.66 -14.15 -9.49
N GLY A 37 -4.57 -15.07 -8.53
CA GLY A 37 -3.72 -16.26 -8.59
C GLY A 37 -2.30 -16.05 -8.07
N GLY A 38 -1.94 -14.82 -7.68
CA GLY A 38 -0.68 -14.51 -7.02
C GLY A 38 -0.70 -14.75 -5.49
N PRO A 39 0.45 -14.51 -4.83
CA PRO A 39 0.54 -14.50 -3.37
C PRO A 39 -0.38 -13.45 -2.75
N GLU A 40 -0.77 -13.67 -1.49
CA GLU A 40 -1.53 -12.67 -0.74
C GLU A 40 -0.77 -11.35 -0.64
N ALA A 41 -1.51 -10.24 -0.78
CA ALA A 41 -0.93 -8.91 -0.74
C ALA A 41 -1.88 -7.93 -0.04
N ALA A 42 -1.28 -6.94 0.62
CA ALA A 42 -1.96 -5.76 1.11
C ALA A 42 -1.59 -4.57 0.23
N CYS A 43 -2.56 -3.72 -0.10
CA CYS A 43 -2.36 -2.55 -0.94
C CYS A 43 -3.01 -1.32 -0.32
N TRP A 44 -2.31 -0.19 -0.40
CA TRP A 44 -2.80 1.11 0.04
C TRP A 44 -2.92 2.05 -1.15
N VAL A 45 -4.01 2.81 -1.19
CA VAL A 45 -4.27 3.81 -2.22
C VAL A 45 -4.67 5.12 -1.57
N GLY A 46 -4.25 6.23 -2.17
CA GLY A 46 -4.68 7.56 -1.76
C GLY A 46 -5.93 7.98 -2.51
N GLU A 47 -6.52 9.09 -2.11
CA GLU A 47 -7.47 9.79 -2.98
C GLU A 47 -6.79 10.20 -4.28
N SER A 48 -7.56 10.34 -5.37
CA SER A 48 -7.05 10.75 -6.69
C SER A 48 -6.50 12.18 -6.63
N GLY A 49 -5.24 12.31 -6.19
CA GLY A 49 -4.47 13.54 -6.12
C GLY A 49 -3.02 13.28 -6.50
N ALA A 50 -2.33 14.31 -6.99
CA ALA A 50 -0.91 14.22 -7.28
C ALA A 50 -0.13 14.10 -5.96
N LEU A 51 0.60 13.00 -5.78
CA LEU A 51 1.54 12.86 -4.67
C LEU A 51 2.67 13.90 -4.79
N PRO A 52 3.27 14.34 -3.67
CA PRO A 52 4.45 15.20 -3.69
C PRO A 52 5.53 14.63 -4.60
N ARG A 53 6.05 15.46 -5.51
CA ARG A 53 7.15 15.11 -6.42
C ARG A 53 8.41 15.81 -5.94
N PHE A 54 9.46 15.05 -5.74
CA PHE A 54 10.80 15.54 -5.45
C PHE A 54 11.67 15.24 -6.68
N TYR A 55 12.37 16.26 -7.18
CA TYR A 55 13.29 16.18 -8.32
C TYR A 55 14.73 16.35 -7.82
#